data_AF-G4ZF17-F1
#
_entry.id   AF-G4ZF17-F1
#
_cell.length_a   1.000
_cell.length_b   1.000
_cell.length_c   1.000
_cell.angle_alpha   90.00
_cell.angle_beta   90.00
_cell.angle_gamma   90.00
#
_symmetry.space_group_name_H-M   'P 1'
#
loop_
_entity.id
_entity.type
_entity.pdbx_description
1 polymer ?
#
loop_
_entity_poly.entity_id
_entity_poly.type
_entity_poly.pdbx_seq_one_letter_code
_entity_poly.pdbx_strand_id
1 'polypeptide(L)'
;MAEDWSARKRTGQKAEPKYVSDATPADVHKHVAEMQRESRTPEAQALGKRLAGYVKNEQLVVRPGIFWNRYTYYWEMPIELQTRLSREATLVIINGDLNYRRLLGDRLCLLKLGAGRRDLPGAGRGI
;
A
#
# COMPACT_ATOMS: atom_id res chain seq x y z
N MET A 1 -4.68 -21.06 23.36
CA MET A 1 -3.57 -21.34 22.42
C MET A 1 -3.52 -20.19 21.43
N ALA A 2 -2.66 -19.20 21.64
CA ALA A 2 -2.47 -18.14 20.67
C ALA A 2 -1.52 -18.66 19.60
N GLU A 3 -1.99 -18.82 18.38
CA GLU A 3 -1.14 -19.20 17.25
C GLU A 3 -0.07 -18.12 17.07
N ASP A 4 1.18 -18.50 17.30
CA ASP A 4 2.34 -17.62 17.12
C ASP A 4 2.63 -17.48 15.62
N TRP A 5 1.89 -16.59 14.96
CA TRP A 5 2.21 -16.14 13.62
C TRP A 5 3.42 -15.20 13.68
N SER A 6 4.62 -15.76 13.92
CA SER A 6 5.88 -15.03 13.80
C SER A 6 6.18 -14.76 12.32
N ALA A 7 5.49 -13.76 11.77
CA ALA A 7 5.59 -13.40 10.36
C ALA A 7 6.62 -12.28 10.18
N ARG A 8 7.68 -12.54 9.41
CA ARG A 8 8.61 -11.51 8.96
C ARG A 8 7.88 -10.58 7.98
N LYS A 9 7.73 -9.31 8.35
CA LYS A 9 7.06 -8.30 7.52
C LYS A 9 8.09 -7.51 6.72
N ARG A 10 7.89 -7.43 5.40
CA ARG A 10 8.68 -6.60 4.49
C ARG A 10 7.78 -5.51 3.90
N THR A 11 8.19 -4.26 4.02
CA THR A 11 7.45 -3.13 3.44
C THR A 11 8.23 -2.52 2.28
N GLY A 12 7.59 -2.41 1.11
CA GLY A 12 8.12 -1.66 -0.02
C GLY A 12 7.77 -0.19 0.14
N GLN A 13 8.77 0.67 0.33
CA GLN A 13 8.57 2.11 0.48
C GLN A 13 9.08 2.88 -0.72
N LYS A 14 8.50 4.06 -0.93
CA LYS A 14 9.07 5.05 -1.85
C LYS A 14 10.47 5.40 -1.35
N ALA A 15 11.46 5.37 -2.24
CA ALA A 15 12.81 5.86 -1.96
C ALA A 15 12.83 7.38 -1.69
N GLU A 16 11.93 8.13 -2.33
CA GLU A 16 11.81 9.59 -2.21
C GLU A 16 10.35 10.02 -2.01
N PRO A 17 10.08 11.21 -1.43
CA PRO A 17 8.72 11.74 -1.30
C PRO A 17 8.06 11.88 -2.69
N LYS A 18 6.96 11.16 -2.89
CA LYS A 18 6.07 11.31 -4.05
C LYS A 18 4.65 11.14 -3.56
N TYR A 19 3.77 12.09 -3.83
CA TYR A 19 2.39 12.11 -3.32
C TYR A 19 2.31 12.32 -1.81
N VAL A 20 2.61 13.54 -1.37
CA VAL A 20 2.43 14.17 -0.03
C VAL A 20 2.53 13.25 1.18
N SER A 21 1.58 12.32 1.37
CA SER A 21 1.48 11.42 2.52
C SER A 21 2.15 10.05 2.34
N ASP A 22 2.75 9.75 1.18
CA ASP A 22 3.46 8.49 0.99
C ASP A 22 4.67 8.42 1.92
N ALA A 23 4.74 7.33 2.69
CA ALA A 23 5.83 7.11 3.63
C ALA A 23 7.14 6.77 2.90
N THR A 24 8.21 7.43 3.33
CA THR A 24 9.59 7.02 3.04
C THR A 24 10.14 6.14 4.18
N PRO A 25 11.25 5.42 3.99
CA PRO A 25 11.91 4.72 5.10
C PRO A 25 12.23 5.65 6.27
N ALA A 26 12.63 6.89 6.00
CA ALA A 26 12.92 7.88 7.03
C ALA A 26 11.68 8.21 7.87
N ASP A 27 10.50 8.32 7.25
CA ASP A 27 9.25 8.59 7.97
C ASP A 27 8.86 7.45 8.89
N VAL A 28 9.07 6.20 8.46
CA VAL A 28 8.81 5.02 9.30
C VAL A 28 9.71 5.04 10.54
N HIS A 29 11.01 5.26 10.37
CA HIS A 29 11.95 5.29 11.50
C HIS A 29 11.68 6.47 12.43
N LYS A 30 11.40 7.66 11.89
CA LYS A 30 11.04 8.84 12.68
C LYS A 30 9.74 8.61 13.44
N HIS A 31 8.73 8.01 12.82
CA HIS A 31 7.46 7.73 13.48
C HIS A 31 7.64 6.75 14.65
N VAL A 32 8.40 5.67 14.46
CA VAL A 32 8.71 4.71 15.53
C VAL A 32 9.48 5.37 16.69
N ALA A 33 10.40 6.29 16.39
CA ALA A 33 11.09 7.07 17.43
C ALA A 33 10.15 8.04 18.16
N GLU A 34 9.27 8.74 17.42
CA GLU A 34 8.31 9.70 17.96
C GLU A 34 7.29 9.03 18.89
N MET A 35 6.88 7.79 18.61
CA MET A 35 6.00 7.00 19.47
C MET A 35 6.61 6.72 20.85
N GLN A 36 7.93 6.72 20.98
CA GLN A 36 8.64 6.38 22.22
C GLN A 36 8.89 7.59 23.13
N ARG A 37 8.48 8.80 22.73
CA ARG A 37 8.69 10.00 23.53
C ARG A 37 7.84 10.00 24.78
N GLU A 38 8.37 10.61 25.84
CA GLU A 38 7.71 10.73 27.14
C GLU A 38 6.36 11.45 27.07
N SER A 39 6.19 12.34 26.09
CA SER A 39 4.93 13.04 25.82
C SER A 39 3.81 12.16 25.26
N ARG A 40 4.09 10.89 24.92
CA ARG A 40 3.12 9.94 24.37
C ARG A 40 2.56 9.03 25.46
N THR A 41 1.39 8.44 25.21
CA THR A 41 0.77 7.51 26.17
C THR A 41 1.63 6.26 26.38
N PRO A 42 1.52 5.58 27.54
CA PRO A 42 2.26 4.36 27.81
C PRO A 42 2.07 3.28 26.73
N GLU A 43 0.87 3.16 26.17
CA GLU A 43 0.54 2.20 25.12
C GLU A 43 1.26 2.52 23.81
N ALA A 44 1.31 3.80 23.43
CA ALA A 44 2.02 4.26 22.24
C ALA A 44 3.53 4.00 22.39
N GLN A 45 4.09 4.27 23.57
CA GLN A 45 5.49 3.98 23.88
C GLN A 45 5.80 2.48 23.84
N ALA A 46 4.92 1.65 24.42
CA ALA A 46 5.06 0.20 24.40
C ALA A 46 5.03 -0.35 22.96
N LEU A 47 4.11 0.15 22.14
CA LEU A 47 4.05 -0.20 20.73
C LEU A 47 5.30 0.26 19.97
N GLY A 48 5.75 1.49 20.20
CA GLY A 48 6.98 2.04 19.60
C GLY A 48 8.21 1.18 19.93
N LYS A 49 8.38 0.80 21.20
CA LYS A 49 9.46 -0.09 21.65
C LYS A 49 9.39 -1.47 20.99
N ARG A 50 8.18 -2.05 20.87
CA ARG A 50 7.98 -3.34 20.19
C ARG A 50 8.33 -3.26 18.70
N LEU A 51 7.88 -2.22 18.01
CA LEU A 51 8.22 -1.98 16.59
C LEU A 51 9.73 -1.77 16.40
N ALA A 52 10.37 -1.00 17.28
CA ALA A 52 11.82 -0.82 17.26
C ALA A 52 12.56 -2.16 17.45
N GLY A 53 12.09 -3.01 18.36
CA GLY A 53 12.58 -4.37 18.54
C GLY A 53 12.46 -5.22 17.27
N TYR A 54 11.31 -5.17 16.59
CA TYR A 54 11.12 -5.88 15.32
C TYR A 54 12.01 -5.37 14.20
N VAL A 55 12.26 -4.06 14.12
CA VAL A 55 13.22 -3.49 13.16
C VAL A 55 14.63 -3.96 13.47
N LYS A 56 15.06 -3.89 14.74
CA LYS A 56 16.39 -4.32 15.19
C LYS A 56 16.63 -5.81 14.93
N ASN A 57 15.63 -6.64 15.15
CA ASN A 57 15.70 -8.09 14.96
C ASN A 57 15.39 -8.52 13.51
N GLU A 58 15.29 -7.57 12.57
CA GLU A 58 14.92 -7.78 11.17
C GLU A 58 13.60 -8.53 10.92
N GLN A 59 12.72 -8.58 11.91
CA GLN A 59 11.35 -9.09 11.80
C GLN A 59 10.46 -8.10 11.04
N LEU A 60 10.76 -6.80 11.11
CA LEU A 60 10.18 -5.75 10.29
C LEU A 60 11.28 -5.10 9.43
N VAL A 61 11.30 -5.41 8.14
CA VAL A 61 12.29 -4.86 7.20
C VAL A 61 11.64 -3.82 6.31
N VAL A 62 12.13 -2.58 6.37
CA VAL A 62 11.70 -1.48 5.51
C VAL A 62 12.65 -1.41 4.31
N ARG A 63 12.13 -1.63 3.10
CA ARG A 63 12.95 -1.64 1.87
C ARG A 63 12.52 -0.51 0.94
N PRO A 64 13.40 0.46 0.63
CA PRO A 64 13.13 1.41 -0.44
C PRO A 64 13.13 0.69 -1.79
N GLY A 65 12.38 1.23 -2.76
CA GLY A 65 12.41 0.71 -4.12
C GLY A 65 11.96 1.76 -5.13
N ILE A 66 12.77 1.97 -6.17
CA ILE A 66 12.50 2.94 -7.24
C ILE A 66 11.20 2.62 -7.98
N PHE A 67 10.84 1.32 -8.11
CA PHE A 67 9.55 0.91 -8.69
C PHE A 67 8.36 1.57 -7.97
N TRP A 68 8.44 1.72 -6.66
CA TRP A 68 7.37 2.35 -5.89
C TRP A 68 7.27 3.84 -6.26
N ASN A 69 8.37 4.53 -6.54
CA ASN A 69 8.36 5.92 -7.00
C ASN A 69 7.87 6.11 -8.45
N ARG A 70 7.67 5.06 -9.24
CA ARG A 70 7.23 5.20 -10.64
C ARG A 70 5.71 5.07 -10.76
N TYR A 71 5.09 5.89 -11.61
CA TYR A 71 3.70 5.72 -12.03
C TYR A 71 3.61 4.64 -13.12
N THR A 72 4.07 3.43 -12.78
CA THR A 72 4.01 2.25 -13.67
C THR A 72 2.99 1.27 -13.10
N TYR A 73 2.27 0.59 -13.98
CA TYR A 73 1.28 -0.39 -13.56
C TYR A 73 1.94 -1.65 -12.98
N TYR A 74 1.19 -2.43 -12.21
CA TYR A 74 1.75 -3.61 -11.55
C TYR A 74 2.15 -4.74 -12.52
N TRP A 75 1.53 -4.83 -13.70
CA TRP A 75 1.95 -5.78 -14.75
C TRP A 75 3.24 -5.36 -15.46
N GLU A 76 3.70 -4.12 -15.27
CA GLU A 76 4.99 -3.62 -15.76
C GLU A 76 6.09 -3.77 -14.69
N MET A 77 5.82 -4.48 -13.59
CA MET A 77 6.78 -4.68 -12.52
C MET A 77 8.03 -5.42 -13.05
N PRO A 78 9.25 -4.99 -12.71
CA PRO A 78 10.46 -5.71 -13.08
C PRO A 78 10.41 -7.17 -12.62
N ILE A 79 10.84 -8.09 -13.49
CA ILE A 79 10.75 -9.53 -13.24
C ILE A 79 11.52 -9.94 -11.98
N GLU A 80 12.61 -9.23 -11.66
CA GLU A 80 13.42 -9.46 -10.46
C GLU A 80 12.61 -9.16 -9.20
N LEU A 81 11.81 -8.08 -9.21
CA LEU A 81 10.95 -7.71 -8.09
C LEU A 81 9.77 -8.69 -7.95
N GLN A 82 9.17 -9.10 -9.07
CA GLN A 82 8.10 -10.11 -9.07
C GLN A 82 8.60 -11.45 -8.50
N THR A 83 9.73 -11.94 -9.00
CA THR A 83 10.36 -13.20 -8.57
C THR A 83 10.69 -13.16 -7.09
N ARG A 84 11.22 -12.03 -6.62
CA ARG A 84 11.52 -11.85 -5.20
C ARG A 84 10.26 -11.90 -4.35
N LEU A 85 9.21 -11.15 -4.70
CA LEU A 85 7.94 -11.17 -3.96
C LEU A 85 7.33 -12.58 -3.94
N SER A 86 7.32 -13.27 -5.07
CA SER A 86 6.78 -14.64 -5.17
C SER A 86 7.56 -15.66 -4.32
N ARG A 87 8.88 -15.52 -4.20
CA ARG A 87 9.70 -16.43 -3.39
C ARG A 87 9.67 -16.12 -1.90
N GLU A 88 9.60 -14.84 -1.56
CA GLU A 88 9.83 -14.36 -0.20
C GLU A 88 8.55 -14.11 0.59
N ALA A 89 7.43 -13.81 -0.08
CA ALA A 89 6.21 -13.36 0.59
C ALA A 89 5.15 -14.46 0.58
N THR A 90 4.65 -14.81 1.77
CA THR A 90 3.45 -15.63 1.94
C THR A 90 2.17 -14.83 1.67
N LEU A 91 2.20 -13.52 1.96
CA LEU A 91 1.09 -12.59 1.75
C LEU A 91 1.65 -11.22 1.34
N VAL A 92 1.07 -10.62 0.30
CA VAL A 92 1.39 -9.26 -0.13
C VAL A 92 0.17 -8.38 0.12
N ILE A 93 0.33 -7.35 0.95
CA ILE A 93 -0.70 -6.34 1.19
C ILE A 93 -0.31 -5.08 0.42
N ILE A 94 -1.19 -4.65 -0.47
CA ILE A 94 -1.03 -3.42 -1.27
C ILE A 94 -2.01 -2.39 -0.73
N ASN A 95 -1.50 -1.25 -0.27
CA ASN A 95 -2.32 -0.24 0.41
C ASN A 95 -2.44 1.07 -0.39
N GLY A 96 -3.58 1.74 -0.26
CA GLY A 96 -3.82 3.10 -0.76
C GLY A 96 -4.37 3.18 -2.19
N ASP A 97 -5.07 4.28 -2.46
CA ASP A 97 -5.75 4.57 -3.73
C ASP A 97 -4.79 4.49 -4.94
N LEU A 98 -3.61 5.12 -4.84
CA LEU A 98 -2.63 5.09 -5.92
C LEU A 98 -2.24 3.66 -6.31
N ASN A 99 -2.06 2.78 -5.33
CA ASN A 99 -1.69 1.40 -5.64
C ASN A 99 -2.88 0.60 -6.19
N TYR A 100 -4.10 0.89 -5.72
CA TYR A 100 -5.31 0.31 -6.29
C TYR A 100 -5.49 0.72 -7.76
N ARG A 101 -5.32 2.01 -8.09
CA ARG A 101 -5.35 2.52 -9.46
C ARG A 101 -4.28 1.87 -10.33
N ARG A 102 -3.05 1.71 -9.81
CA ARG A 102 -1.96 1.01 -10.51
C ARG A 102 -2.24 -0.47 -10.76
N LEU A 103 -3.03 -1.14 -9.91
CA LEU A 103 -3.44 -2.54 -10.09
C LEU A 103 -4.49 -2.68 -11.19
N LEU A 104 -5.46 -1.76 -11.25
CA LEU A 104 -6.57 -1.81 -12.20
C LEU A 104 -6.31 -1.08 -13.52
N GLY A 105 -5.18 -0.40 -13.64
CA GLY A 105 -4.86 0.36 -14.85
C GLY A 105 -5.44 1.74 -14.92
N ASP A 106 -5.92 2.27 -13.78
CA ASP A 106 -6.57 3.57 -13.69
C ASP A 106 -7.72 3.74 -14.69
N ARG A 107 -8.40 2.62 -15.01
CA ARG A 107 -9.47 2.60 -16.00
C ARG A 107 -10.81 2.89 -15.35
N LEU A 108 -11.68 3.56 -16.09
CA LEU A 108 -13.07 3.72 -15.69
C LEU A 108 -13.76 2.35 -15.70
N CYS A 109 -13.90 1.73 -14.54
CA CYS A 109 -14.87 0.66 -14.38
C CYS A 109 -16.25 1.31 -14.50
N LEU A 110 -16.92 1.14 -15.65
CA LEU A 110 -18.36 1.35 -15.74
C LEU A 110 -19.03 0.30 -14.85
N LEU A 111 -19.11 0.58 -13.55
CA LEU A 111 -20.16 0.00 -12.74
C LEU A 111 -21.43 0.52 -13.37
N LYS A 112 -22.07 -0.31 -14.19
CA LYS A 112 -23.47 -0.12 -14.56
C LYS A 112 -24.29 -0.31 -13.28
N LEU A 113 -24.22 0.67 -12.38
CA LEU A 113 -25.31 0.94 -11.46
C LEU A 113 -26.53 1.07 -12.36
N GLY A 114 -27.52 0.21 -12.14
CA GLY A 114 -28.71 0.12 -12.97
C GLY A 114 -29.40 1.47 -13.11
N ALA A 115 -28.94 2.27 -14.07
CA ALA A 115 -29.69 3.37 -14.61
C ALA A 115 -30.82 2.68 -15.37
N GLY A 116 -32.00 2.67 -14.76
CA GLY A 116 -33.23 2.29 -15.42
C GLY A 116 -33.25 2.92 -16.81
N ARG A 117 -33.60 2.11 -17.81
CA ARG A 117 -33.87 2.59 -19.15
C ARG A 117 -34.80 3.80 -19.01
N ARG A 118 -34.28 4.98 -19.31
CA ARG A 118 -35.12 6.13 -19.64
C ARG A 118 -35.33 6.05 -21.14
N ASP A 119 -36.47 5.48 -21.48
CA ASP A 119 -37.16 5.64 -22.75
C ASP A 119 -37.10 7.12 -23.13
N LEU A 120 -36.35 7.41 -24.21
CA LEU A 120 -36.34 8.72 -24.83
C LEU A 120 -37.58 8.82 -25.73
N PRO A 121 -38.50 9.76 -25.50
CA PRO A 121 -39.60 10.00 -26.43
C PRO A 121 -39.11 10.89 -27.57
N GLY A 122 -39.44 10.51 -28.81
CA GLY A 122 -39.39 11.41 -29.96
C GLY A 122 -38.45 11.01 -31.08
N ALA A 123 -38.82 9.96 -31.83
CA ALA A 123 -38.51 9.92 -33.26
C ALA A 123 -39.79 10.32 -33.99
N GLY A 124 -39.84 11.59 -34.42
CA GLY A 124 -40.93 12.14 -35.22
C GLY A 124 -41.05 11.40 -36.56
N ARG A 125 -42.29 11.24 -37.01
CA ARG A 125 -42.63 10.91 -38.39
C ARG A 125 -42.19 12.06 -39.30
N GLY A 126 -41.56 11.72 -40.43
CA GLY A 126 -41.32 12.59 -41.55
C GLY A 126 -41.08 11.74 -42.79
N ILE A 127 -42.14 11.68 -43.61
CA ILE A 127 -42.33 11.24 -45.01
C ILE A 127 -41.07 10.80 -45.77
#